data_AF-A0A352XAA8-F1
#
_entry.id   AF-A0A352XAA8-F1
#
_cell.length_a   1.000
_cell.length_b   1.000
_cell.length_c   1.000
_cell.angle_alpha   90.00
_cell.angle_beta   90.00
_cell.angle_gamma   90.00
#
_symmetry.space_group_name_H-M   'P 1'
#
loop_
_entity.id
_entity.type
_entity.pdbx_description
1 polymer ?
#
loop_
_entity_poly.entity_id
_entity_poly.type
_entity_poly.pdbx_seq_one_letter_code
_entity_poly.pdbx_strand_id
1 'polypeptide(L)'
;MQRRQKLLEELSHTEVDANQLPVISGYFRVIYGLPFQLQIGLAVFMVGRYLPLFEKREPYIRWPRIMLDDVAQWVEENGRCISSSGKFEDPFDSAFRNSFDGLVAAYYYRYNPFILTSACIYTVSSAINARRCNVWAADDPEAVEIWKKRSDNPEIYLEPERQVSNNLAAVAVTRREWQAVGEWLWQQEVWNYPDEVNIEEMEDYLNYWTSNETILIAPEWLSMLEKERQGKDQKDCQSENEPELDLNSSIFFDDTTPKYYTIAAETPNPQVEYSILEMAAIYIYYSLLSVAYSQHLSHAETAHAAHALFERGDIRVRIFADEYDLEGTPDVSLTMAGIQDYLSGRIKAFYYLTPQGRARWETLSHLPD
;
A
#
# COMPACT_ATOMS: atom_id res chain seq x y z
N MET A 1 -9.77 -13.75 -27.49
CA MET A 1 -10.37 -12.43 -27.81
C MET A 1 -11.71 -12.16 -27.10
N GLN A 2 -12.12 -12.94 -26.07
CA GLN A 2 -13.39 -12.73 -25.33
C GLN A 2 -13.21 -12.50 -23.82
N ARG A 3 -11.98 -12.57 -23.29
CA ARG A 3 -11.71 -12.55 -21.85
C ARG A 3 -12.17 -11.25 -21.19
N ARG A 4 -11.69 -10.09 -21.69
CA ARG A 4 -12.03 -8.78 -21.12
C ARG A 4 -13.53 -8.48 -21.18
N GLN A 5 -14.19 -8.79 -22.30
CA GLN A 5 -15.64 -8.61 -22.42
C GLN A 5 -16.39 -9.46 -21.40
N LYS A 6 -16.05 -10.75 -21.29
CA LYS A 6 -16.64 -11.65 -20.30
C LYS A 6 -16.42 -11.17 -18.86
N LEU A 7 -15.20 -10.74 -18.53
CA LEU A 7 -14.89 -10.18 -17.21
C LEU A 7 -15.73 -8.92 -16.91
N LEU A 8 -15.93 -8.03 -17.88
CA LEU A 8 -16.79 -6.85 -17.71
C LEU A 8 -18.26 -7.23 -17.52
N GLU A 9 -18.76 -8.21 -18.25
CA GLU A 9 -20.12 -8.75 -18.08
C GLU A 9 -20.29 -9.35 -16.67
N GLU A 10 -19.33 -10.15 -16.21
CA GLU A 10 -19.32 -10.70 -14.84
C GLU A 10 -19.28 -9.61 -13.77
N LEU A 11 -18.45 -8.58 -13.96
CA LEU A 11 -18.35 -7.45 -13.03
C LEU A 11 -19.63 -6.61 -12.97
N SER A 12 -20.37 -6.50 -14.08
CA SER A 12 -21.66 -5.79 -14.11
C SER A 12 -22.73 -6.44 -13.21
N HIS A 13 -22.56 -7.74 -12.92
CA HIS A 13 -23.43 -8.52 -12.06
C HIS A 13 -22.86 -8.76 -10.66
N THR A 14 -21.61 -8.37 -10.41
CA THR A 14 -20.96 -8.54 -9.11
C THR A 14 -21.54 -7.54 -8.10
N GLU A 15 -22.04 -8.05 -6.98
CA GLU A 15 -22.50 -7.17 -5.91
C GLU A 15 -21.32 -6.44 -5.28
N VAL A 16 -21.41 -5.11 -5.24
CA VAL A 16 -20.48 -4.28 -4.48
C VAL A 16 -21.03 -4.16 -3.07
N ASP A 17 -20.36 -4.82 -2.12
CA ASP A 17 -20.64 -4.78 -0.68
C ASP A 17 -19.49 -4.07 0.08
N ALA A 18 -19.39 -4.28 1.39
CA ALA A 18 -18.31 -3.71 2.20
C ALA A 18 -16.92 -4.22 1.78
N ASN A 19 -16.83 -5.44 1.26
CA ASN A 19 -15.61 -6.03 0.73
C ASN A 19 -15.45 -5.71 -0.76
N GLN A 20 -14.69 -4.65 -1.04
CA GLN A 20 -14.46 -4.21 -2.41
C GLN A 20 -13.41 -5.04 -3.17
N LEU A 21 -12.71 -5.96 -2.48
CA LEU A 21 -11.57 -6.67 -3.04
C LEU A 21 -11.91 -7.49 -4.30
N PRO A 22 -13.04 -8.22 -4.39
CA PRO A 22 -13.39 -8.95 -5.61
C PRO A 22 -13.57 -8.03 -6.83
N VAL A 23 -14.18 -6.85 -6.62
CA VAL A 23 -14.42 -5.86 -7.67
C VAL A 23 -13.12 -5.20 -8.13
N ILE A 24 -12.27 -4.80 -7.17
CA ILE A 24 -10.92 -4.27 -7.42
C ILE A 24 -10.09 -5.26 -8.24
N SER A 25 -10.04 -6.51 -7.80
CA SER A 25 -9.32 -7.60 -8.47
C SER A 25 -9.87 -7.90 -9.86
N GLY A 26 -11.19 -7.84 -10.03
CA GLY A 26 -11.82 -7.99 -11.35
C GLY A 26 -11.41 -6.90 -12.32
N TYR A 27 -11.49 -5.62 -11.91
CA TYR A 27 -11.09 -4.52 -12.77
C TYR A 27 -9.59 -4.49 -13.06
N PHE A 28 -8.75 -4.93 -12.10
CA PHE A 28 -7.32 -5.17 -12.36
C PHE A 28 -7.13 -6.14 -13.54
N ARG A 29 -7.80 -7.31 -13.52
CA ARG A 29 -7.71 -8.31 -14.60
C ARG A 29 -8.18 -7.78 -15.95
N VAL A 30 -9.20 -6.91 -15.95
CA VAL A 30 -9.71 -6.29 -17.18
C VAL A 30 -8.67 -5.37 -17.81
N ILE A 31 -8.07 -4.48 -17.01
CA ILE A 31 -7.18 -3.44 -17.55
C ILE A 31 -5.72 -3.88 -17.70
N TYR A 32 -5.33 -5.00 -17.09
CA TYR A 32 -3.97 -5.53 -17.22
C TYR A 32 -3.61 -5.79 -18.69
N GLY A 33 -2.46 -5.27 -19.09
CA GLY A 33 -1.94 -5.34 -20.47
C GLY A 33 -2.65 -4.43 -21.49
N LEU A 34 -3.60 -3.57 -21.07
CA LEU A 34 -4.11 -2.51 -21.95
C LEU A 34 -3.06 -1.43 -22.18
N PRO A 35 -3.12 -0.67 -23.30
CA PRO A 35 -2.23 0.46 -23.53
C PRO A 35 -2.26 1.45 -22.38
N PHE A 36 -1.09 1.98 -21.99
CA PHE A 36 -0.99 2.82 -20.80
C PHE A 36 -1.87 4.08 -20.88
N GLN A 37 -2.06 4.66 -22.07
CA GLN A 37 -2.93 5.83 -22.26
C GLN A 37 -4.38 5.53 -21.84
N LEU A 38 -4.85 4.30 -22.07
CA LEU A 38 -6.20 3.90 -21.71
C LEU A 38 -6.31 3.68 -20.20
N GLN A 39 -5.30 3.06 -19.58
CA GLN A 39 -5.27 2.88 -18.13
C GLN A 39 -5.18 4.22 -17.37
N ILE A 40 -4.29 5.12 -17.81
CA ILE A 40 -4.19 6.49 -17.27
C ILE A 40 -5.47 7.28 -17.55
N GLY A 41 -6.07 7.12 -18.73
CA GLY A 41 -7.34 7.76 -19.09
C GLY A 41 -8.48 7.35 -18.14
N LEU A 42 -8.56 6.08 -17.77
CA LEU A 42 -9.52 5.59 -16.76
C LEU A 42 -9.26 6.23 -15.39
N ALA A 43 -8.00 6.25 -14.96
CA ALA A 43 -7.61 6.85 -13.69
C ALA A 43 -7.97 8.35 -13.63
N VAL A 44 -7.61 9.12 -14.66
CA VAL A 44 -7.96 10.54 -14.81
C VAL A 44 -9.48 10.74 -14.82
N PHE A 45 -10.23 9.90 -15.55
CA PHE A 45 -11.69 9.95 -15.55
C PHE A 45 -12.25 9.82 -14.13
N MET A 46 -11.78 8.85 -13.35
CA MET A 46 -12.29 8.62 -12.00
C MET A 46 -11.91 9.72 -11.00
N VAL A 47 -10.67 10.20 -11.03
CA VAL A 47 -10.24 11.34 -10.19
C VAL A 47 -11.02 12.61 -10.56
N GLY A 48 -11.20 12.85 -11.86
CA GLY A 48 -11.95 13.98 -12.41
C GLY A 48 -13.41 14.03 -11.97
N ARG A 49 -14.01 12.90 -11.58
CA ARG A 49 -15.39 12.86 -11.04
C ARG A 49 -15.50 13.41 -9.62
N TYR A 50 -14.44 13.36 -8.81
CA TYR A 50 -14.43 13.97 -7.48
C TYR A 50 -13.98 15.45 -7.53
N LEU A 51 -13.14 15.81 -8.50
CA LEU A 51 -12.52 17.12 -8.59
C LEU A 51 -13.50 18.32 -8.47
N PRO A 52 -14.71 18.34 -9.08
CA PRO A 52 -15.64 19.45 -8.90
C PRO A 52 -16.12 19.66 -7.45
N LEU A 53 -16.23 18.58 -6.66
CA LEU A 53 -16.60 18.68 -5.24
C LEU A 53 -15.45 19.30 -4.44
N PHE A 54 -14.23 18.85 -4.73
CA PHE A 54 -13.01 19.41 -4.14
C PHE A 54 -12.85 20.90 -4.48
N GLU A 55 -12.93 21.28 -5.75
CA GLU A 55 -12.76 22.68 -6.19
C GLU A 55 -13.83 23.61 -5.64
N LYS A 56 -15.03 23.10 -5.35
CA LYS A 56 -16.07 23.88 -4.69
C LYS A 56 -15.72 24.19 -3.22
N ARG A 57 -15.10 23.23 -2.52
CA ARG A 57 -14.65 23.39 -1.12
C ARG A 57 -13.36 24.20 -1.04
N GLU A 58 -12.41 23.91 -1.92
CA GLU A 58 -11.05 24.45 -1.93
C GLU A 58 -10.74 25.23 -3.23
N PRO A 59 -11.42 26.35 -3.51
CA PRO A 59 -11.34 27.04 -4.80
C PRO A 59 -9.96 27.67 -5.11
N TYR A 60 -9.08 27.75 -4.11
CA TYR A 60 -7.74 28.31 -4.23
C TYR A 60 -6.68 27.25 -4.58
N ILE A 61 -6.98 25.97 -4.40
CA ILE A 61 -6.06 24.88 -4.71
C ILE A 61 -6.27 24.47 -6.18
N ARG A 62 -5.29 24.78 -7.04
CA ARG A 62 -5.40 24.57 -8.50
C ARG A 62 -4.62 23.38 -9.03
N TRP A 63 -3.60 22.93 -8.29
CA TRP A 63 -2.72 21.85 -8.73
C TRP A 63 -3.46 20.55 -9.12
N PRO A 64 -4.58 20.13 -8.48
CA PRO A 64 -5.27 18.91 -8.87
C PRO A 64 -5.79 18.99 -10.30
N ARG A 65 -6.35 20.13 -10.71
CA ARG A 65 -6.82 20.33 -12.08
C ARG A 65 -5.67 20.39 -13.07
N ILE A 66 -4.62 21.16 -12.76
CA ILE A 66 -3.43 21.26 -13.61
C ILE A 66 -2.85 19.87 -13.89
N MET A 67 -2.75 19.02 -12.85
CA MET A 67 -2.27 17.65 -12.99
C MET A 67 -3.21 16.77 -13.84
N LEU A 68 -4.53 16.88 -13.68
CA LEU A 68 -5.47 16.09 -14.50
C LEU A 68 -5.55 16.55 -15.96
N ASP A 69 -5.31 17.84 -16.21
CA ASP A 69 -5.32 18.39 -17.56
C ASP A 69 -4.11 17.88 -18.37
N ASP A 70 -2.93 17.74 -17.73
CA ASP A 70 -1.75 17.11 -18.34
C ASP A 70 -0.86 16.38 -17.31
N VAL A 71 -1.15 15.09 -17.10
CA VAL A 71 -0.38 14.23 -16.19
C VAL A 71 1.07 14.07 -16.67
N ALA A 72 1.28 14.06 -17.99
CA ALA A 72 2.60 13.87 -18.58
C ALA A 72 3.51 15.04 -18.26
N GLN A 73 3.04 16.25 -18.53
CA GLN A 73 3.74 17.48 -18.21
C GLN A 73 3.99 17.60 -16.71
N TRP A 74 2.99 17.29 -15.88
CA TRP A 74 3.17 17.33 -14.43
C TRP A 74 4.34 16.44 -13.97
N VAL A 75 4.38 15.19 -14.44
CA VAL A 75 5.42 14.23 -14.05
C VAL A 75 6.79 14.61 -14.61
N GLU A 76 6.86 15.23 -15.78
CA GLU A 76 8.11 15.76 -16.33
C GLU A 76 8.68 16.88 -15.45
N GLU A 77 7.82 17.80 -14.98
CA GLU A 77 8.23 18.96 -14.19
C GLU A 77 8.46 18.62 -12.70
N ASN A 78 7.67 17.72 -12.13
CA ASN A 78 7.59 17.47 -10.68
C ASN A 78 8.00 16.04 -10.29
N GLY A 79 8.34 15.19 -11.25
CA GLY A 79 8.66 13.78 -11.00
C GLY A 79 7.50 13.04 -10.35
N ARG A 80 7.78 12.35 -9.24
CA ARG A 80 6.75 11.63 -8.45
C ARG A 80 6.03 12.50 -7.42
N CYS A 81 6.40 13.78 -7.30
CA CYS A 81 5.92 14.61 -6.21
C CYS A 81 4.49 15.12 -6.49
N ILE A 82 3.64 15.01 -5.48
CA ILE A 82 2.38 15.73 -5.39
C ILE A 82 2.58 16.96 -4.50
N SER A 83 1.86 18.05 -4.78
CA SER A 83 1.95 19.25 -3.97
C SER A 83 1.44 18.99 -2.56
N SER A 84 2.16 19.45 -1.54
CA SER A 84 1.70 19.50 -0.15
C SER A 84 0.81 20.70 0.16
N SER A 85 0.58 21.59 -0.83
CA SER A 85 -0.26 22.78 -0.64
C SER A 85 -1.74 22.39 -0.50
N GLY A 86 -2.36 22.89 0.55
CA GLY A 86 -3.78 22.68 0.86
C GLY A 86 -4.03 22.13 2.27
N LYS A 87 -5.28 22.23 2.71
CA LYS A 87 -5.76 21.57 3.93
C LYS A 87 -6.47 20.28 3.50
N PHE A 88 -5.86 19.14 3.82
CA PHE A 88 -6.44 17.82 3.58
C PHE A 88 -6.82 17.21 4.93
N GLU A 89 -7.78 17.83 5.61
CA GLU A 89 -8.10 17.57 7.02
C GLU A 89 -9.28 16.61 7.19
N ASP A 90 -10.09 16.41 6.14
CA ASP A 90 -11.26 15.55 6.20
C ASP A 90 -10.99 14.13 5.69
N PRO A 91 -11.80 13.13 6.10
CA PRO A 91 -11.58 11.72 5.75
C PRO A 91 -11.56 11.44 4.23
N PHE A 92 -12.28 12.22 3.43
CA PHE A 92 -12.24 12.11 1.96
C PHE A 92 -11.04 12.80 1.31
N ASP A 93 -10.37 13.73 2.01
CA ASP A 93 -9.24 14.48 1.47
C ASP A 93 -8.01 13.59 1.34
N SER A 94 -7.74 12.76 2.36
CA SER A 94 -6.66 11.78 2.28
C SER A 94 -6.87 10.81 1.11
N ALA A 95 -8.09 10.30 0.94
CA ALA A 95 -8.41 9.41 -0.17
C ALA A 95 -8.26 10.11 -1.53
N PHE A 96 -8.67 11.38 -1.64
CA PHE A 96 -8.51 12.14 -2.87
C PHE A 96 -7.04 12.41 -3.18
N ARG A 97 -6.24 12.78 -2.17
CA ARG A 97 -4.79 12.96 -2.30
C ARG A 97 -4.08 11.69 -2.75
N ASN A 98 -4.38 10.56 -2.10
CA ASN A 98 -3.83 9.24 -2.45
C ASN A 98 -4.13 8.87 -3.91
N SER A 99 -5.28 9.31 -4.46
CA SER A 99 -5.58 9.06 -5.87
C SER A 99 -4.56 9.73 -6.81
N PHE A 100 -4.00 10.90 -6.44
CA PHE A 100 -2.94 11.53 -7.21
C PHE A 100 -1.59 10.84 -7.03
N ASP A 101 -1.27 10.34 -5.83
CA ASP A 101 -0.07 9.52 -5.62
C ASP A 101 -0.05 8.30 -6.54
N GLY A 102 -1.20 7.63 -6.66
CA GLY A 102 -1.38 6.53 -7.60
C GLY A 102 -1.26 6.95 -9.05
N LEU A 103 -1.88 8.08 -9.43
CA LEU A 103 -1.90 8.54 -10.81
C LEU A 103 -0.48 8.87 -11.30
N VAL A 104 0.27 9.58 -10.46
CA VAL A 104 1.66 9.95 -10.73
C VAL A 104 2.55 8.70 -10.76
N ALA A 105 2.37 7.76 -9.83
CA ALA A 105 3.10 6.49 -9.84
C ALA A 105 2.82 5.68 -11.13
N ALA A 106 1.55 5.59 -11.55
CA ALA A 106 1.15 4.90 -12.76
C ALA A 106 1.83 5.49 -14.01
N TYR A 107 1.86 6.82 -14.13
CA TYR A 107 2.50 7.47 -15.27
C TYR A 107 4.04 7.37 -15.21
N TYR A 108 4.62 7.57 -14.02
CA TYR A 108 6.07 7.52 -13.83
C TYR A 108 6.63 6.12 -14.17
N TYR A 109 5.93 5.06 -13.77
CA TYR A 109 6.30 3.66 -14.01
C TYR A 109 5.54 3.00 -15.16
N ARG A 110 5.04 3.78 -16.12
CA ARG A 110 4.21 3.32 -17.25
C ARG A 110 4.78 2.18 -18.10
N TYR A 111 6.09 1.94 -18.03
CA TYR A 111 6.75 0.85 -18.77
C TYR A 111 6.71 -0.49 -18.03
N ASN A 112 6.32 -0.50 -16.75
CA ASN A 112 6.09 -1.71 -15.99
C ASN A 112 4.58 -2.01 -15.97
N PRO A 113 4.10 -3.07 -16.64
CA PRO A 113 2.67 -3.33 -16.78
C PRO A 113 1.98 -3.59 -15.43
N PHE A 114 2.66 -4.23 -14.49
CA PHE A 114 2.12 -4.49 -13.15
C PHE A 114 1.97 -3.21 -12.32
N ILE A 115 3.03 -2.41 -12.22
CA ILE A 115 2.99 -1.15 -11.46
C ILE A 115 1.99 -0.19 -12.09
N LEU A 116 1.95 -0.09 -13.41
CA LEU A 116 0.97 0.72 -14.13
C LEU A 116 -0.46 0.30 -13.77
N THR A 117 -0.77 -1.00 -13.86
CA THR A 117 -2.13 -1.53 -13.62
C THR A 117 -2.52 -1.35 -12.17
N SER A 118 -1.68 -1.79 -11.23
CA SER A 118 -1.94 -1.67 -9.78
C SER A 118 -2.11 -0.21 -9.35
N ALA A 119 -1.24 0.70 -9.82
CA ALA A 119 -1.34 2.12 -9.48
C ALA A 119 -2.56 2.79 -10.11
N CYS A 120 -2.97 2.40 -11.33
CA CYS A 120 -4.25 2.86 -11.92
C CYS A 120 -5.46 2.39 -11.11
N ILE A 121 -5.52 1.10 -10.71
CA ILE A 121 -6.63 0.61 -9.89
C ILE A 121 -6.61 1.25 -8.50
N TYR A 122 -5.45 1.45 -7.89
CA TYR A 122 -5.31 2.19 -6.63
C TYR A 122 -5.83 3.62 -6.75
N THR A 123 -5.54 4.29 -7.87
CA THR A 123 -6.05 5.64 -8.17
C THR A 123 -7.56 5.64 -8.24
N VAL A 124 -8.14 4.69 -8.99
CA VAL A 124 -9.58 4.54 -9.15
C VAL A 124 -10.24 4.25 -7.80
N SER A 125 -9.75 3.27 -7.04
CA SER A 125 -10.31 2.90 -5.74
C SER A 125 -10.21 4.04 -4.73
N SER A 126 -9.11 4.81 -4.74
CA SER A 126 -8.92 5.98 -3.89
C SER A 126 -9.87 7.12 -4.25
N ALA A 127 -10.10 7.38 -5.54
CA ALA A 127 -11.09 8.37 -6.00
C ALA A 127 -12.54 7.97 -5.63
N ILE A 128 -12.87 6.68 -5.73
CA ILE A 128 -14.15 6.13 -5.25
C ILE A 128 -14.25 6.27 -3.73
N ASN A 129 -13.16 6.00 -3.01
CA ASN A 129 -13.07 6.14 -1.57
C ASN A 129 -13.32 7.59 -1.13
N ALA A 130 -12.75 8.57 -1.84
CA ALA A 130 -13.01 9.99 -1.59
C ALA A 130 -14.50 10.35 -1.75
N ARG A 131 -15.14 9.84 -2.81
CA ARG A 131 -16.59 10.03 -3.04
C ARG A 131 -17.44 9.42 -1.94
N ARG A 132 -17.19 8.16 -1.57
CA ARG A 132 -17.99 7.47 -0.55
C ARG A 132 -17.78 8.10 0.84
N CYS A 133 -16.55 8.50 1.20
CA CYS A 133 -16.26 9.19 2.46
C CYS A 133 -16.94 10.56 2.51
N ASN A 134 -17.01 11.29 1.38
CA ASN A 134 -17.72 12.57 1.32
C ASN A 134 -19.23 12.42 1.55
N VAL A 135 -19.84 11.35 1.05
CA VAL A 135 -21.26 11.07 1.29
C VAL A 135 -21.50 10.57 2.71
N TRP A 136 -20.67 9.67 3.22
CA TRP A 136 -20.70 9.28 4.63
C TRP A 136 -20.61 10.48 5.57
N ALA A 137 -19.69 11.42 5.29
CA ALA A 137 -19.52 12.61 6.11
C ALA A 137 -20.74 13.54 6.13
N ALA A 138 -21.52 13.54 5.05
CA ALA A 138 -22.78 14.28 4.98
C ALA A 138 -23.94 13.54 5.65
N ASP A 139 -23.91 12.20 5.66
CA ASP A 139 -24.95 11.33 6.20
C ASP A 139 -24.82 11.15 7.73
N ASP A 140 -23.60 10.99 8.24
CA ASP A 140 -23.29 10.84 9.66
C ASP A 140 -22.15 11.81 10.11
N PRO A 141 -22.46 13.11 10.30
CA PRO A 141 -21.47 14.10 10.70
C PRO A 141 -20.91 13.86 12.11
N GLU A 142 -21.66 13.23 13.01
CA GLU A 142 -21.15 12.91 14.35
C GLU A 142 -20.10 11.79 14.29
N ALA A 143 -20.25 10.79 13.41
CA ALA A 143 -19.22 9.79 13.19
C ALA A 143 -17.92 10.39 12.66
N VAL A 144 -18.00 11.44 11.84
CA VAL A 144 -16.82 12.20 11.37
C VAL A 144 -16.13 12.89 12.54
N GLU A 145 -16.87 13.52 13.45
CA GLU A 145 -16.28 14.16 14.63
C GLU A 145 -15.62 13.13 15.57
N ILE A 146 -16.22 11.94 15.73
CA ILE A 146 -15.61 10.83 16.48
C ILE A 146 -14.33 10.36 15.77
N TRP A 147 -14.36 10.20 14.44
CA TRP A 147 -13.20 9.81 13.64
C TRP A 147 -12.05 10.83 13.78
N LYS A 148 -12.33 12.13 13.70
CA LYS A 148 -11.33 13.19 13.91
C LYS A 148 -10.69 13.09 15.29
N LYS A 149 -11.51 12.93 16.33
CA LYS A 149 -11.01 12.79 17.70
C LYS A 149 -10.22 11.50 17.92
N ARG A 150 -10.55 10.42 17.21
CA ARG A 150 -9.81 9.15 17.28
C ARG A 150 -8.35 9.30 16.82
N SER A 151 -8.09 10.17 15.84
CA SER A 151 -6.73 10.49 15.41
C SER A 151 -5.91 11.14 16.53
N ASP A 152 -6.55 11.94 17.39
CA ASP A 152 -5.91 12.57 18.56
C ASP A 152 -5.87 11.64 19.78
N ASN A 153 -6.86 10.76 19.92
CA ASN A 153 -6.98 9.81 21.02
C ASN A 153 -7.48 8.43 20.51
N PRO A 154 -6.58 7.44 20.35
CA PRO A 154 -6.92 6.10 19.87
C PRO A 154 -7.93 5.32 20.74
N GLU A 155 -8.16 5.73 22.00
CA GLU A 155 -9.17 5.13 22.89
C GLU A 155 -10.61 5.48 22.46
N ILE A 156 -10.79 6.51 21.63
CA ILE A 156 -12.09 6.91 21.11
C ILE A 156 -12.55 5.88 20.08
N TYR A 157 -13.60 5.15 20.47
CA TYR A 157 -14.18 4.08 19.67
C TYR A 157 -15.23 4.63 18.69
N LEU A 158 -15.04 4.33 17.41
CA LEU A 158 -16.08 4.49 16.39
C LEU A 158 -16.79 3.14 16.22
N GLU A 159 -18.08 3.12 16.56
CA GLU A 159 -18.92 1.93 16.42
C GLU A 159 -18.83 1.36 14.99
N PRO A 160 -18.69 0.03 14.82
CA PRO A 160 -18.53 -0.58 13.51
C PRO A 160 -19.62 -0.19 12.52
N GLU A 161 -20.87 -0.10 12.97
CA GLU A 161 -22.05 0.26 12.17
C GLU A 161 -21.96 1.69 11.59
N ARG A 162 -21.18 2.56 12.24
CA ARG A 162 -20.96 3.95 11.83
C ARG A 162 -19.76 4.13 10.91
N GLN A 163 -19.01 3.07 10.64
CA GLN A 163 -17.90 3.12 9.70
C GLN A 163 -18.39 3.34 8.26
N VAL A 164 -17.54 3.97 7.44
CA VAL A 164 -17.81 4.24 6.02
C VAL A 164 -18.23 2.98 5.26
N SER A 165 -17.63 1.83 5.58
CA SER A 165 -17.92 0.52 4.94
C SER A 165 -19.32 -0.01 5.22
N ASN A 166 -19.93 0.40 6.33
CA ASN A 166 -21.26 -0.05 6.77
C ASN A 166 -22.35 0.99 6.53
N ASN A 167 -21.99 2.20 6.12
CA ASN A 167 -22.94 3.24 5.77
C ASN A 167 -23.62 2.96 4.41
N LEU A 168 -24.95 2.84 4.41
CA LEU A 168 -25.73 2.49 3.22
C LEU A 168 -25.56 3.49 2.06
N ALA A 169 -25.48 4.79 2.35
CA ALA A 169 -25.29 5.81 1.33
C ALA A 169 -23.89 5.72 0.70
N ALA A 170 -22.85 5.47 1.52
CA ALA A 170 -21.49 5.24 1.06
C ALA A 170 -21.35 3.98 0.19
N VAL A 171 -22.00 2.87 0.58
CA VAL A 171 -22.04 1.62 -0.21
C VAL A 171 -22.73 1.86 -1.56
N ALA A 172 -23.87 2.55 -1.57
CA ALA A 172 -24.58 2.88 -2.81
C ALA A 172 -23.73 3.74 -3.77
N VAL A 173 -22.98 4.72 -3.24
CA VAL A 173 -22.03 5.52 -4.03
C VAL A 173 -20.92 4.64 -4.58
N THR A 174 -20.34 3.77 -3.76
CA THR A 174 -19.28 2.85 -4.17
C THR A 174 -19.72 1.98 -5.36
N ARG A 175 -20.93 1.41 -5.27
CA ARG A 175 -21.53 0.63 -6.37
C ARG A 175 -21.69 1.45 -7.64
N ARG A 176 -22.26 2.65 -7.53
CA ARG A 176 -22.45 3.57 -8.67
C ARG A 176 -21.13 3.94 -9.33
N GLU A 177 -20.08 4.20 -8.56
CA GLU A 177 -18.78 4.57 -9.14
C GLU A 177 -18.10 3.39 -9.84
N TRP A 178 -18.16 2.17 -9.30
CA TRP A 178 -17.67 0.99 -10.01
C TRP A 178 -18.48 0.68 -11.26
N GLN A 179 -19.78 0.94 -11.28
CA GLN A 179 -20.58 0.87 -12.52
C GLN A 179 -20.09 1.88 -13.56
N ALA A 180 -19.76 3.12 -13.14
CA ALA A 180 -19.20 4.12 -14.04
C ALA A 180 -17.83 3.70 -14.63
N VAL A 181 -17.01 2.97 -13.86
CA VAL A 181 -15.76 2.36 -14.38
C VAL A 181 -16.08 1.35 -15.48
N GLY A 182 -17.03 0.44 -15.24
CA GLY A 182 -17.46 -0.56 -16.22
C GLY A 182 -18.04 0.06 -17.49
N GLU A 183 -18.91 1.07 -17.35
CA GLU A 183 -19.49 1.82 -18.47
C GLU A 183 -18.40 2.52 -19.31
N TRP A 184 -17.43 3.14 -18.64
CA TRP A 184 -16.31 3.79 -19.33
C TRP A 184 -15.49 2.78 -20.13
N LEU A 185 -15.16 1.62 -19.54
CA LEU A 185 -14.44 0.54 -20.22
C LEU A 185 -15.24 -0.06 -21.38
N TRP A 186 -16.57 -0.13 -21.27
CA TRP A 186 -17.46 -0.53 -22.36
C TRP A 186 -17.38 0.47 -23.53
N GLN A 187 -17.42 1.77 -23.23
CA GLN A 187 -17.33 2.82 -24.25
C GLN A 187 -15.97 2.85 -24.96
N GLN A 188 -14.89 2.44 -24.29
CA GLN A 188 -13.56 2.31 -24.90
C GLN A 188 -13.37 1.00 -25.68
N GLU A 189 -14.38 0.13 -25.72
CA GLU A 189 -14.34 -1.17 -26.41
C GLU A 189 -13.08 -1.99 -26.11
N VAL A 190 -12.71 -2.10 -24.83
CA VAL A 190 -11.41 -2.65 -24.40
C VAL A 190 -11.12 -4.09 -24.86
N TRP A 191 -12.14 -4.84 -25.29
CA TRP A 191 -11.98 -6.18 -25.89
C TRP A 191 -11.39 -6.17 -27.30
N ASN A 192 -11.39 -5.02 -27.99
CA ASN A 192 -10.78 -4.86 -29.32
C ASN A 192 -9.26 -4.71 -29.25
N TYR A 193 -8.67 -4.53 -28.05
CA TYR A 193 -7.23 -4.43 -27.85
C TYR A 193 -6.58 -5.82 -27.71
N PRO A 194 -5.31 -5.99 -28.14
CA PRO A 194 -4.57 -7.24 -27.92
C PRO A 194 -4.60 -7.69 -26.47
N ASP A 195 -4.79 -8.99 -26.26
CA ASP A 195 -4.90 -9.62 -24.95
C ASP A 195 -3.79 -10.66 -24.77
N GLU A 196 -2.57 -10.26 -25.11
CA GLU A 196 -1.35 -11.07 -25.07
C GLU A 196 -0.70 -10.99 -23.69
N VAL A 197 -1.46 -11.35 -22.65
CA VAL A 197 -0.98 -11.33 -21.27
C VAL A 197 -0.67 -12.73 -20.77
N ASN A 198 0.40 -12.88 -20.00
CA ASN A 198 0.64 -14.09 -19.24
C ASN A 198 -0.33 -14.12 -18.03
N ILE A 199 -1.33 -15.00 -18.10
CA ILE A 199 -2.41 -15.06 -17.09
C ILE A 199 -1.86 -15.47 -15.72
N GLU A 200 -0.97 -16.45 -15.68
CA GLU A 200 -0.39 -16.95 -14.43
C GLU A 200 0.40 -15.84 -13.74
N GLU A 201 1.27 -15.16 -14.47
CA GLU A 201 2.05 -14.03 -13.96
C GLU A 201 1.15 -12.86 -13.50
N MET A 202 0.09 -12.54 -14.25
CA MET A 202 -0.88 -11.53 -13.85
C MET A 202 -1.58 -11.89 -12.53
N GLU A 203 -1.99 -13.14 -12.36
CA GLU A 203 -2.66 -13.60 -11.13
C GLU A 203 -1.68 -13.64 -9.95
N ASP A 204 -0.43 -14.06 -10.14
CA ASP A 204 0.62 -14.01 -9.10
C ASP A 204 0.83 -12.58 -8.60
N TYR A 205 0.97 -11.64 -9.53
CA TYR A 205 1.10 -10.22 -9.22
C TYR A 205 -0.12 -9.65 -8.52
N LEU A 206 -1.32 -10.02 -8.96
CA LEU A 206 -2.56 -9.62 -8.31
C LEU A 206 -2.63 -10.17 -6.89
N ASN A 207 -2.38 -11.46 -6.69
CA ASN A 207 -2.39 -12.11 -5.39
C ASN A 207 -1.41 -11.43 -4.43
N TYR A 208 -0.20 -11.12 -4.91
CA TYR A 208 0.78 -10.37 -4.14
C TYR A 208 0.23 -9.00 -3.74
N TRP A 209 -0.28 -8.23 -4.71
CA TRP A 209 -0.80 -6.88 -4.44
C TRP A 209 -1.97 -6.89 -3.45
N THR A 210 -2.90 -7.84 -3.59
CA THR A 210 -4.03 -8.00 -2.66
C THR A 210 -3.60 -8.47 -1.28
N SER A 211 -2.56 -9.29 -1.18
CA SER A 211 -2.00 -9.74 0.11
C SER A 211 -1.32 -8.61 0.88
N ASN A 212 -0.94 -7.54 0.17
CA ASN A 212 -0.36 -6.33 0.73
C ASN A 212 -1.39 -5.19 0.79
N GLU A 213 -2.66 -5.52 1.07
CA GLU A 213 -3.74 -4.54 1.28
C GLU A 213 -3.94 -3.55 0.13
N THR A 214 -3.55 -3.94 -1.09
CA THR A 214 -3.66 -3.12 -2.30
C THR A 214 -2.89 -1.79 -2.22
N ILE A 215 -1.84 -1.69 -1.40
CA ILE A 215 -1.02 -0.47 -1.30
C ILE A 215 -0.26 -0.17 -2.60
N LEU A 216 0.21 1.07 -2.76
CA LEU A 216 1.05 1.46 -3.89
C LEU A 216 2.40 0.73 -3.84
N ILE A 217 2.72 0.01 -4.92
CA ILE A 217 3.96 -0.75 -5.04
C ILE A 217 5.02 0.10 -5.74
N ALA A 218 6.20 0.18 -5.13
CA ALA A 218 7.37 0.80 -5.74
C ALA A 218 8.18 -0.26 -6.54
N PRO A 219 8.91 0.13 -7.60
CA PRO A 219 9.60 -0.84 -8.48
C PRO A 219 10.63 -1.69 -7.78
N GLU A 220 11.30 -1.16 -6.78
CA GLU A 220 12.35 -1.88 -6.08
C GLU A 220 11.76 -3.04 -5.24
N TRP A 221 10.47 -3.01 -4.87
CA TRP A 221 9.72 -4.17 -4.35
C TRP A 221 9.52 -5.23 -5.41
N LEU A 222 9.16 -4.83 -6.63
CA LEU A 222 8.99 -5.79 -7.73
C LEU A 222 10.31 -6.51 -8.06
N SER A 223 11.42 -5.77 -8.05
CA SER A 223 12.76 -6.35 -8.23
C SER A 223 13.12 -7.36 -7.13
N MET A 224 12.58 -7.22 -5.91
CA MET A 224 12.75 -8.23 -4.87
C MET A 224 11.94 -9.49 -5.17
N LEU A 225 10.68 -9.34 -5.60
CA LEU A 225 9.82 -10.48 -5.96
C LEU A 225 10.40 -11.30 -7.11
N GLU A 226 10.91 -10.61 -8.14
CA GLU A 226 11.55 -11.27 -9.27
C GLU A 226 12.78 -12.07 -8.83
N LYS A 227 13.57 -11.54 -7.89
CA LYS A 227 14.72 -12.25 -7.30
C LYS A 227 14.29 -13.45 -6.45
N GLU A 228 13.25 -13.32 -5.64
CA GLU A 228 12.72 -14.43 -4.85
C GLU A 228 12.18 -15.56 -5.74
N ARG A 229 11.51 -15.21 -6.83
CA ARG A 229 11.02 -16.17 -7.82
C ARG A 229 12.17 -16.90 -8.51
N GLN A 230 13.16 -16.16 -9.01
CA GLN A 230 14.37 -16.76 -9.59
C GLN A 230 15.11 -17.67 -8.59
N GLY A 231 15.13 -17.31 -7.31
CA GLY A 231 15.70 -18.14 -6.25
C GLY A 231 14.93 -19.43 -5.97
N LYS A 232 13.59 -19.41 -6.05
CA LYS A 232 12.75 -20.62 -5.90
C LYS A 232 12.93 -21.57 -7.08
N ASP A 233 12.85 -21.06 -8.31
CA ASP A 233 13.02 -21.86 -9.53
C ASP A 233 14.41 -22.54 -9.56
N GLN A 234 15.45 -21.83 -9.11
CA GLN A 234 16.80 -22.37 -9.03
C GLN A 234 16.95 -23.47 -7.97
N LYS A 235 16.19 -23.39 -6.86
CA LYS A 235 16.21 -24.39 -5.79
C LYS A 235 15.45 -25.65 -6.19
N ASP A 236 14.34 -25.51 -6.90
CA ASP A 236 13.54 -26.65 -7.36
C ASP A 236 14.30 -27.44 -8.45
N CYS A 237 14.99 -26.76 -9.38
CA CYS A 237 15.87 -27.42 -10.36
C CYS A 237 17.11 -28.12 -9.75
N GLN A 238 17.56 -27.72 -8.56
CA GLN A 238 18.65 -28.39 -7.86
C GLN A 238 18.18 -29.61 -7.06
N SER A 239 16.93 -29.60 -6.59
CA SER A 239 16.34 -30.72 -5.84
C SER A 239 16.06 -31.98 -6.68
N GLU A 240 15.93 -31.85 -8.00
CA GLU A 240 15.71 -32.98 -8.92
C GLU A 240 17.00 -33.72 -9.33
N ASN A 241 18.18 -33.26 -8.88
CA ASN A 241 19.48 -33.88 -9.17
C ASN A 241 20.21 -34.41 -7.93
N GLU A 242 19.56 -34.49 -6.77
CA GLU A 242 20.14 -35.24 -5.64
C GLU A 242 19.99 -36.75 -5.91
N PRO A 243 21.11 -37.50 -6.03
CA PRO A 243 21.03 -38.95 -6.13
C PRO A 243 20.44 -39.52 -4.84
N GLU A 244 19.52 -40.48 -4.97
CA GLU A 244 18.95 -41.25 -3.85
C GLU A 244 20.06 -41.68 -2.88
N LEU A 245 20.12 -41.01 -1.73
CA LEU A 245 21.07 -41.33 -0.66
C LEU A 245 20.55 -42.56 0.08
N ASP A 246 21.30 -43.64 -0.07
CA ASP A 246 21.14 -44.93 0.57
C ASP A 246 21.04 -44.76 2.11
N LEU A 247 19.90 -45.17 2.65
CA LEU A 247 19.60 -45.12 4.09
C LEU A 247 20.34 -46.27 4.79
N ASN A 248 21.54 -46.00 5.32
CA ASN A 248 22.13 -46.82 6.38
C ASN A 248 22.97 -46.01 7.40
N SER A 249 22.34 -45.83 8.56
CA SER A 249 22.87 -45.78 9.94
C SER A 249 24.16 -45.02 10.28
N SER A 250 23.98 -44.06 11.20
CA SER A 250 24.76 -43.86 12.44
C SER A 250 26.26 -43.57 12.29
N ILE A 251 26.67 -42.31 12.54
CA ILE A 251 27.80 -41.90 13.40
C ILE A 251 28.01 -40.37 13.27
N PHE A 252 27.98 -39.70 14.44
CA PHE A 252 28.53 -38.37 14.77
C PHE A 252 27.84 -37.10 14.24
N PHE A 253 27.20 -36.40 15.19
CA PHE A 253 27.01 -34.95 15.13
C PHE A 253 28.40 -34.28 15.10
N ASP A 254 28.73 -33.64 13.98
CA ASP A 254 29.74 -32.61 13.95
C ASP A 254 29.06 -31.29 13.55
N ASP A 255 29.08 -30.37 14.50
CA ASP A 255 28.33 -29.13 14.55
C ASP A 255 29.12 -28.07 13.78
N THR A 256 28.95 -28.03 12.46
CA THR A 256 29.54 -26.98 11.61
C THR A 256 28.51 -26.40 10.65
N THR A 257 27.51 -25.72 11.22
CA THR A 257 26.80 -24.67 10.49
C THR A 257 27.74 -23.47 10.31
N PRO A 258 27.89 -22.91 9.09
CA PRO A 258 28.66 -21.69 8.89
C PRO A 258 27.97 -20.54 9.63
N LYS A 259 28.61 -20.02 10.69
CA LYS A 259 28.24 -18.77 11.34
C LYS A 259 28.48 -17.61 10.37
N TYR A 260 27.50 -17.29 9.54
CA TYR A 260 27.32 -15.92 9.08
C TYR A 260 26.71 -15.12 10.25
N TYR A 261 27.11 -13.84 10.39
CA TYR A 261 26.82 -12.94 11.52
C TYR A 261 27.81 -12.99 12.70
N THR A 262 29.07 -12.66 12.42
CA THR A 262 29.86 -11.89 13.38
C THR A 262 29.67 -10.42 13.01
N ILE A 263 28.69 -9.75 13.61
CA ILE A 263 28.41 -8.33 13.39
C ILE A 263 29.24 -7.54 14.41
N ALA A 264 30.13 -6.68 13.92
CA ALA A 264 30.84 -5.72 14.76
C ALA A 264 29.81 -4.78 15.42
N ALA A 265 30.05 -4.36 16.66
CA ALA A 265 29.18 -3.43 17.37
C ALA A 265 29.19 -2.05 16.69
N GLU A 266 28.35 -1.88 15.67
CA GLU A 266 28.09 -0.59 15.05
C GLU A 266 27.21 0.23 16.00
N THR A 267 27.64 1.46 16.26
CA THR A 267 26.85 2.41 17.02
C THR A 267 25.60 2.76 16.19
N PRO A 268 24.40 2.88 16.80
CA PRO A 268 23.18 3.20 16.07
C PRO A 268 23.36 4.50 15.28
N ASN A 269 23.11 4.47 13.97
CA ASN A 269 23.18 5.64 13.11
C ASN A 269 21.99 6.58 13.44
N PRO A 270 22.22 7.80 13.97
CA PRO A 270 21.15 8.70 14.37
C PRO A 270 20.20 9.09 13.22
N GLN A 271 20.70 9.08 11.98
CA GLN A 271 19.89 9.38 10.81
C GLN A 271 18.86 8.28 10.54
N VAL A 272 19.24 7.01 10.76
CA VAL A 272 18.30 5.89 10.62
C VAL A 272 17.24 5.92 11.72
N GLU A 273 17.64 6.24 12.95
CA GLU A 273 16.68 6.44 14.04
C GLU A 273 15.67 7.54 13.71
N TYR A 274 16.13 8.67 13.16
CA TYR A 274 15.27 9.75 12.72
C TYR A 274 14.27 9.28 11.65
N SER A 275 14.71 8.55 10.62
CA SER A 275 13.81 8.05 9.58
C SER A 275 12.75 7.08 10.11
N ILE A 276 13.11 6.21 11.06
CA ILE A 276 12.13 5.33 11.71
C ILE A 276 11.09 6.15 12.48
N LEU A 277 11.53 7.16 13.23
CA LEU A 277 10.65 8.04 13.99
C LEU A 277 9.74 8.87 13.08
N GLU A 278 10.30 9.47 12.03
CA GLU A 278 9.59 10.27 11.04
C GLU A 278 8.50 9.48 10.32
N MET A 279 8.82 8.26 9.89
CA MET A 279 7.83 7.40 9.23
C MET A 279 6.64 7.06 10.13
N ALA A 280 6.87 6.82 11.43
CA ALA A 280 5.78 6.60 12.38
C ALA A 280 5.05 7.88 12.81
N ALA A 281 5.68 9.05 12.70
CA ALA A 281 5.03 10.34 12.96
C ALA A 281 4.10 10.74 11.81
N ILE A 282 4.52 10.48 10.56
CA ILE A 282 3.79 10.87 9.35
C ILE A 282 2.72 9.83 9.00
N TYR A 283 3.01 8.54 9.21
CA TYR A 283 2.12 7.45 8.82
C TYR A 283 1.68 6.61 10.03
N ILE A 284 0.37 6.39 10.14
CA ILE A 284 -0.26 5.75 11.31
C ILE A 284 -0.02 4.22 11.33
N TYR A 285 0.36 3.60 10.20
CA TYR A 285 0.54 2.15 10.06
C TYR A 285 1.69 1.81 9.09
N TYR A 286 2.93 2.02 9.51
CA TYR A 286 4.10 1.63 8.70
C TYR A 286 4.89 0.48 9.34
N SER A 287 5.56 -0.29 8.49
CA SER A 287 6.43 -1.37 8.93
C SER A 287 7.89 -0.95 8.95
N LEU A 288 8.71 -1.57 9.81
CA LEU A 288 10.17 -1.35 9.76
C LEU A 288 10.76 -1.75 8.39
N LEU A 289 10.14 -2.72 7.72
CA LEU A 289 10.51 -3.10 6.36
C LEU A 289 10.28 -1.93 5.38
N SER A 290 9.16 -1.22 5.52
CA SER A 290 8.86 -0.02 4.73
C SER A 290 9.87 1.10 4.98
N VAL A 291 10.36 1.26 6.22
CA VAL A 291 11.42 2.23 6.55
C VAL A 291 12.73 1.85 5.88
N ALA A 292 13.19 0.60 6.09
CA ALA A 292 14.42 0.09 5.51
C ALA A 292 14.43 0.34 3.99
N TYR A 293 13.30 0.05 3.36
CA TYR A 293 13.12 0.22 1.94
C TYR A 293 13.13 1.68 1.47
N SER A 294 12.28 2.52 2.06
CA SER A 294 12.09 3.91 1.63
C SER A 294 13.34 4.77 1.78
N GLN A 295 14.26 4.36 2.67
CA GLN A 295 15.49 5.07 2.98
C GLN A 295 16.74 4.36 2.43
N HIS A 296 16.57 3.29 1.65
CA HIS A 296 17.66 2.47 1.09
C HIS A 296 18.64 1.94 2.15
N LEU A 297 18.13 1.54 3.30
CA LEU A 297 18.90 1.02 4.44
C LEU A 297 18.97 -0.50 4.38
N SER A 298 20.08 -1.05 4.88
CA SER A 298 20.15 -2.50 5.11
C SER A 298 19.21 -2.92 6.25
N HIS A 299 18.81 -4.19 6.24
CA HIS A 299 18.06 -4.77 7.36
C HIS A 299 18.88 -4.71 8.66
N ALA A 300 20.21 -4.82 8.59
CA ALA A 300 21.08 -4.74 9.77
C ALA A 300 21.06 -3.34 10.40
N GLU A 301 21.25 -2.29 9.60
CA GLU A 301 21.19 -0.90 10.07
C GLU A 301 19.82 -0.57 10.65
N THR A 302 18.75 -0.98 9.96
CA THR A 302 17.38 -0.77 10.43
C THR A 302 17.11 -1.52 11.73
N ALA A 303 17.59 -2.77 11.84
CA ALA A 303 17.41 -3.57 13.05
C ALA A 303 18.14 -2.97 14.25
N HIS A 304 19.38 -2.51 14.07
CA HIS A 304 20.16 -1.87 15.13
C HIS A 304 19.54 -0.55 15.61
N ALA A 305 19.12 0.31 14.69
CA ALA A 305 18.45 1.56 15.04
C ALA A 305 17.09 1.31 15.72
N ALA A 306 16.29 0.40 15.18
CA ALA A 306 15.01 0.02 15.78
C ALA A 306 15.20 -0.57 17.18
N HIS A 307 16.21 -1.42 17.39
CA HIS A 307 16.52 -2.00 18.69
C HIS A 307 16.81 -0.92 19.72
N ALA A 308 17.65 0.06 19.37
CA ALA A 308 17.95 1.18 20.25
C ALA A 308 16.69 2.00 20.58
N LEU A 309 15.78 2.20 19.62
CA LEU A 309 14.50 2.88 19.84
C LEU A 309 13.55 2.08 20.74
N PHE A 310 13.47 0.75 20.59
CA PHE A 310 12.68 -0.12 21.48
C PHE A 310 13.23 -0.13 22.91
N GLU A 311 14.55 -0.26 23.08
CA GLU A 311 15.20 -0.27 24.40
C GLU A 311 14.96 1.04 25.15
N ARG A 312 14.95 2.17 24.44
CA ARG A 312 14.64 3.48 25.02
C ARG A 312 13.14 3.69 25.24
N GLY A 313 12.28 2.84 24.68
CA GLY A 313 10.83 3.02 24.73
C GLY A 313 10.32 4.15 23.83
N ASP A 314 11.11 4.56 22.83
CA ASP A 314 10.70 5.56 21.84
C ASP A 314 9.61 4.99 20.91
N ILE A 315 9.68 3.68 20.60
CA ILE A 315 8.68 2.98 19.77
C ILE A 315 8.15 1.72 20.45
N ARG A 316 6.94 1.30 20.06
CA ARG A 316 6.30 0.02 20.40
C ARG A 316 5.72 -0.61 19.15
N VAL A 317 5.40 -1.89 19.20
CA VAL A 317 4.66 -2.58 18.13
C VAL A 317 3.34 -3.14 18.62
N ARG A 318 2.40 -3.26 17.68
CA ARG A 318 1.23 -4.11 17.78
C ARG A 318 1.46 -5.33 16.90
N ILE A 319 1.40 -6.53 17.48
CA ILE A 319 1.65 -7.80 16.80
C ILE A 319 0.31 -8.47 16.50
N PHE A 320 0.12 -8.97 15.29
CA PHE A 320 -1.10 -9.65 14.87
C PHE A 320 -0.84 -11.15 14.70
N ALA A 321 -1.73 -11.98 15.22
CA ALA A 321 -1.62 -13.43 15.10
C ALA A 321 -1.76 -13.89 13.63
N ASP A 322 -2.67 -13.25 12.88
CA ASP A 322 -2.90 -13.49 11.47
C ASP A 322 -3.56 -12.26 10.81
N GLU A 323 -4.09 -12.41 9.59
CA GLU A 323 -4.76 -11.33 8.84
C GLU A 323 -6.17 -10.97 9.35
N TYR A 324 -6.78 -11.80 10.18
CA TYR A 324 -8.12 -11.60 10.74
C TYR A 324 -8.06 -11.06 12.18
N ASP A 325 -6.90 -11.11 12.82
CA ASP A 325 -6.64 -10.46 14.10
C ASP A 325 -6.59 -8.94 13.91
N LEU A 326 -7.74 -8.27 14.03
CA LEU A 326 -7.84 -6.81 13.91
C LEU A 326 -7.40 -6.07 15.18
N GLU A 327 -7.42 -6.76 16.32
CA GLU A 327 -7.04 -6.18 17.60
C GLU A 327 -5.53 -6.24 17.77
N GLY A 328 -4.89 -7.37 17.52
CA GLY A 328 -3.47 -7.57 17.79
C GLY A 328 -3.12 -7.41 19.27
N THR A 329 -1.91 -7.81 19.63
CA THR A 329 -1.32 -7.56 20.96
C THR A 329 -0.57 -6.22 20.92
N PRO A 330 -1.09 -5.15 21.57
CA PRO A 330 -0.45 -3.84 21.57
C PRO A 330 0.74 -3.78 22.54
N ASP A 331 1.43 -2.64 22.52
CA ASP A 331 2.50 -2.26 23.47
C ASP A 331 3.66 -3.26 23.62
N VAL A 332 3.95 -4.05 22.59
CA VAL A 332 5.06 -5.02 22.63
C VAL A 332 6.38 -4.33 22.31
N SER A 333 7.43 -4.69 23.06
CA SER A 333 8.82 -4.33 22.77
C SER A 333 9.49 -5.53 22.11
N LEU A 334 10.00 -5.36 20.89
CA LEU A 334 10.71 -6.44 20.22
C LEU A 334 12.17 -6.51 20.71
N THR A 335 12.66 -7.73 20.90
CA THR A 335 14.10 -8.01 21.03
C THR A 335 14.76 -7.95 19.65
N MET A 336 16.10 -7.93 19.57
CA MET A 336 16.81 -7.95 18.29
C MET A 336 16.34 -9.09 17.37
N ALA A 337 16.14 -10.30 17.90
CA ALA A 337 15.62 -11.43 17.14
C ALA A 337 14.19 -11.17 16.62
N GLY A 338 13.31 -10.61 17.46
CA GLY A 338 11.96 -10.23 17.05
C GLY A 338 11.94 -9.14 15.98
N ILE A 339 12.89 -8.20 16.01
CA ILE A 339 13.03 -7.15 14.97
C ILE A 339 13.47 -7.78 13.65
N GLN A 340 14.39 -8.74 13.67
CA GLN A 340 14.80 -9.47 12.48
C GLN A 340 13.65 -10.32 11.90
N ASP A 341 12.85 -10.94 12.76
CA ASP A 341 11.64 -11.67 12.34
C ASP A 341 10.60 -10.73 11.73
N TYR A 342 10.45 -9.53 12.29
CA TYR A 342 9.58 -8.51 11.72
C TYR A 342 10.07 -8.01 10.36
N LEU A 343 11.37 -7.69 10.22
CA LEU A 343 11.97 -7.26 8.95
C LEU A 343 11.96 -8.35 7.87
N SER A 344 11.86 -9.62 8.25
CA SER A 344 11.72 -10.74 7.31
C SER A 344 10.26 -11.11 7.02
N GLY A 345 9.30 -10.37 7.57
CA GLY A 345 7.86 -10.63 7.38
C GLY A 345 7.34 -11.87 8.11
N ARG A 346 8.15 -12.50 8.98
CA ARG A 346 7.72 -13.66 9.79
C ARG A 346 6.74 -13.27 10.89
N ILE A 347 6.79 -12.02 11.34
CA ILE A 347 5.84 -11.45 12.29
C ILE A 347 5.07 -10.33 11.57
N LYS A 348 3.73 -10.42 11.58
CA LYS A 348 2.87 -9.32 11.16
C LYS A 348 2.78 -8.32 12.31
N ALA A 349 3.33 -7.13 12.10
CA ALA A 349 3.28 -6.06 13.09
C ALA A 349 3.26 -4.69 12.44
N PHE A 350 2.76 -3.70 13.17
CA PHE A 350 2.98 -2.28 12.88
C PHE A 350 3.63 -1.63 14.10
N TYR A 351 4.63 -0.78 13.86
CA TYR A 351 5.25 -0.01 14.93
C TYR A 351 4.63 1.39 15.01
N TYR A 352 4.63 1.98 16.19
CA TYR A 352 4.11 3.32 16.44
C TYR A 352 4.95 4.04 17.49
N LEU A 353 4.86 5.38 17.49
CA LEU A 353 5.53 6.22 18.46
C LEU A 353 4.84 6.15 19.82
N THR A 354 5.63 5.99 20.88
CA THR A 354 5.16 6.31 22.23
C THR A 354 5.14 7.83 22.42
N PRO A 355 4.54 8.36 23.50
CA PRO A 355 4.68 9.78 23.84
C PRO A 355 6.14 10.24 23.92
N GLN A 356 7.05 9.36 24.37
CA GLN A 356 8.49 9.64 24.42
C GLN A 356 9.10 9.73 23.01
N GLY A 357 8.78 8.76 22.14
CA GLY A 357 9.26 8.79 20.75
C GLY A 357 8.76 10.01 19.98
N ARG A 358 7.52 10.43 20.23
CA ARG A 358 6.95 11.65 19.65
C ARG A 358 7.73 12.89 20.08
N ALA A 359 7.96 13.08 21.39
CA ALA A 359 8.74 14.22 21.88
C ALA A 359 10.18 14.25 21.32
N ARG A 360 10.79 13.06 21.17
CA ARG A 360 12.11 12.93 20.54
C ARG A 360 12.09 13.31 19.06
N TRP A 361 11.12 12.80 18.30
CA TRP A 361 10.95 13.15 16.89
C TRP A 361 10.76 14.67 16.71
N GLU A 362 9.88 15.29 17.51
CA GLU A 362 9.65 16.74 17.47
C GLU A 362 10.96 17.51 17.72
N THR A 363 11.75 17.10 18.71
CA THR A 363 13.06 17.70 19.00
C THR A 363 14.02 17.59 17.82
N LEU A 364 14.08 16.43 17.17
CA LEU A 364 14.96 16.21 16.01
C LEU A 364 14.50 16.97 14.77
N SER A 365 13.18 17.06 14.55
CA SER A 365 12.58 17.73 13.38
C SER A 365 12.77 19.26 13.36
N HIS A 366 13.16 19.85 14.48
CA HIS A 366 13.39 21.29 14.63
C HIS A 366 14.87 21.68 14.66
N LEU A 367 15.78 20.73 14.47
CA LEU A 367 17.20 21.05 14.33
C LEU A 367 17.42 21.70 12.96
N PRO A 368 18.12 22.85 12.87
CA PRO A 368 18.49 23.43 11.59
C PRO A 368 19.46 22.50 10.86
N ASP A 369 19.17 22.24 9.58
CA ASP A 369 19.99 21.42 8.66
C ASP A 369 21.47 21.83 8.63
#